data_AF-A0A4Q8QS51-F1
#
_entry.id   AF-A0A4Q8QS51-F1
#
_cell.length_a   1.000
_cell.length_b   1.000
_cell.length_c   1.000
_cell.angle_alpha   90.00
_cell.angle_beta   90.00
_cell.angle_gamma   90.00
#
_symmetry.space_group_name_H-M   'P 1'
#
loop_
_entity.id
_entity.type
_entity.pdbx_description
1 polymer ?
#
loop_
_entity_poly.entity_id
_entity_poly.type
_entity_poly.pdbx_seq_one_letter_code
_entity_poly.pdbx_strand_id
1 'polypeptide(L)'
;MRAVFLPIVLGILASPASAQSLQVVGYSGYLGEWELTATVTETASGPIKEYSGPLTMKHIGVCTQDGPEEKTGEMRFQVSASSSQLNATFSLPGVECTYSGRLSDSYTGTMKCPDRQAVPLKLWLR
;
A
#
# COMPACT_ATOMS: atom_id res chain seq x y z
N MET A 1 -16.32 15.69 -61.74
CA MET A 1 -17.15 15.54 -60.51
C MET A 1 -17.18 14.04 -60.20
N ARG A 2 -16.87 13.48 -59.04
CA ARG A 2 -16.56 13.91 -57.67
C ARG A 2 -15.75 12.73 -57.08
N ALA A 3 -14.57 12.98 -56.52
CA ALA A 3 -13.85 11.94 -55.77
C ALA A 3 -14.39 11.92 -54.33
N VAL A 4 -15.01 10.80 -53.94
CA VAL A 4 -15.50 10.59 -52.58
C VAL A 4 -14.32 10.07 -51.75
N PHE A 5 -13.77 10.94 -50.91
CA PHE A 5 -12.78 10.58 -49.90
C PHE A 5 -13.50 10.07 -48.64
N LEU A 6 -13.34 8.79 -48.33
CA LEU A 6 -13.80 8.17 -47.08
C LEU A 6 -12.76 8.42 -45.98
N PRO A 7 -13.10 9.03 -44.83
CA PRO A 7 -12.14 9.16 -43.74
C PRO A 7 -12.07 7.83 -42.98
N ILE A 8 -10.90 7.20 -42.98
CA ILE A 8 -10.60 6.06 -42.11
C ILE A 8 -10.39 6.63 -40.70
N VAL A 9 -11.40 6.47 -39.84
CA VAL A 9 -11.30 6.80 -38.42
C VAL A 9 -10.48 5.72 -37.74
N LEU A 10 -9.21 6.03 -37.45
CA LEU A 10 -8.32 5.16 -36.70
C LEU A 10 -8.65 5.27 -35.21
N GLY A 11 -9.48 4.36 -34.70
CA GLY A 11 -9.80 4.27 -33.27
C GLY A 11 -8.57 3.82 -32.49
N ILE A 12 -7.99 4.70 -31.68
CA ILE A 12 -6.93 4.36 -30.73
C ILE A 12 -7.57 3.50 -29.64
N LEU A 13 -7.32 2.20 -29.67
CA LEU A 13 -7.63 1.29 -28.56
C LEU A 13 -6.68 1.64 -27.40
N ALA A 14 -7.15 2.46 -26.47
CA ALA A 14 -6.52 2.61 -25.18
C ALA A 14 -6.71 1.30 -24.40
N SER A 15 -5.74 0.39 -24.51
CA SER A 15 -5.71 -0.80 -23.65
C SER A 15 -5.64 -0.33 -22.20
N PRO A 16 -6.55 -0.75 -21.31
CA PRO A 16 -6.40 -0.47 -19.89
C PRO A 16 -5.09 -1.11 -19.44
N ALA A 17 -4.16 -0.30 -18.94
CA ALA A 17 -3.02 -0.80 -18.21
C ALA A 17 -3.58 -1.55 -17.00
N SER A 18 -3.50 -2.88 -17.03
CA SER A 18 -3.92 -3.72 -15.91
C SER A 18 -2.96 -3.47 -14.75
N ALA A 19 -3.24 -2.47 -13.92
CA ALA A 19 -2.51 -2.21 -12.70
C ALA A 19 -2.68 -3.42 -11.78
N GLN A 20 -1.58 -4.11 -11.47
CA GLN A 20 -1.62 -5.27 -10.59
C GLN A 20 -2.03 -4.82 -9.19
N SER A 21 -3.12 -5.39 -8.65
CA SER A 21 -3.53 -5.16 -7.27
C SER A 21 -2.85 -6.15 -6.33
N LEU A 22 -2.43 -5.70 -5.15
CA LEU A 22 -1.91 -6.55 -4.07
C LEU A 22 -2.75 -6.38 -2.81
N GLN A 23 -2.93 -7.47 -2.09
CA GLN A 23 -3.43 -7.40 -0.72
C GLN A 23 -2.25 -7.30 0.23
N VAL A 24 -2.34 -6.37 1.18
CA VAL A 24 -1.35 -6.22 2.25
C VAL A 24 -2.02 -6.55 3.56
N VAL A 25 -1.39 -7.43 4.33
CA VAL A 25 -1.77 -7.71 5.72
C VAL A 25 -0.56 -7.44 6.60
N GLY A 26 -0.76 -6.94 7.81
CA GLY A 26 0.34 -6.66 8.71
C GLY A 26 -0.05 -6.63 10.18
N TYR A 27 0.96 -6.67 11.03
CA TYR A 27 0.80 -6.51 12.47
C TYR A 27 1.84 -5.52 12.99
N SER A 28 1.38 -4.48 13.68
CA SER A 28 2.21 -3.48 14.33
C SER A 28 2.11 -3.56 15.85
N GLY A 29 3.17 -3.12 16.51
CA GLY A 29 3.25 -3.10 17.97
C GLY A 29 4.02 -4.29 18.54
N TYR A 30 4.51 -4.13 19.77
CA TYR A 30 5.40 -5.11 20.38
C TYR A 30 4.72 -6.47 20.63
N LEU A 31 3.41 -6.46 20.79
CA LEU A 31 2.58 -7.64 20.97
C LEU A 31 1.69 -7.90 19.75
N GLY A 32 1.89 -7.17 18.65
CA GLY A 32 1.03 -7.25 17.47
C GLY A 32 -0.37 -6.67 17.72
N GLU A 33 -0.48 -5.69 18.61
CA GLU A 33 -1.75 -5.12 19.06
C GLU A 33 -2.55 -4.41 17.95
N TRP A 34 -1.93 -4.08 16.81
CA TRP A 34 -2.59 -3.47 15.66
C TRP A 34 -2.52 -4.39 14.45
N GLU A 35 -3.68 -4.78 13.91
CA GLU A 35 -3.79 -5.41 12.61
C GLU A 35 -3.87 -4.35 11.52
N LEU A 36 -3.20 -4.57 10.40
CA LEU A 36 -3.18 -3.70 9.24
C LEU A 36 -3.70 -4.49 8.03
N THR A 37 -4.62 -3.92 7.28
CA THR A 37 -5.07 -4.45 5.99
C THR A 37 -5.10 -3.35 4.94
N ALA A 38 -4.70 -3.67 3.71
CA ALA A 38 -4.79 -2.74 2.59
C ALA A 38 -5.02 -3.49 1.28
N THR A 39 -5.68 -2.84 0.33
CA THR A 39 -5.68 -3.26 -1.08
C THR A 39 -5.04 -2.16 -1.88
N VAL A 40 -3.84 -2.43 -2.41
CA VAL A 40 -3.06 -1.44 -3.14
C VAL A 40 -3.02 -1.79 -4.63
N THR A 41 -2.84 -0.78 -5.46
CA THR A 41 -2.70 -0.93 -6.92
C THR A 41 -1.37 -0.40 -7.38
N GLU A 42 -0.76 -1.07 -8.37
CA GLU A 42 0.48 -0.60 -8.99
C GLU A 42 0.24 0.76 -9.68
N THR A 43 0.98 1.79 -9.26
CA THR A 43 0.86 3.15 -9.81
C THR A 43 1.99 3.50 -10.77
N ALA A 44 3.13 2.80 -10.68
CA ALA A 44 4.22 2.94 -11.63
C ALA A 44 4.93 1.59 -11.82
N SER A 45 5.13 1.24 -13.10
CA SER A 45 5.85 0.04 -13.52
C SER A 45 7.30 0.36 -13.86
N GLY A 46 8.24 -0.41 -13.29
CA GLY A 46 9.68 -0.20 -13.45
C GLY A 46 10.52 -1.12 -12.56
N PRO A 47 11.86 -0.91 -12.49
CA PRO A 47 12.75 -1.70 -11.62
C PRO A 47 12.42 -1.59 -10.13
N ILE A 48 11.82 -0.45 -9.76
CA ILE A 48 11.18 -0.21 -8.47
C ILE A 48 9.69 -0.11 -8.77
N LYS A 49 8.90 -0.99 -8.18
CA LYS A 49 7.44 -0.94 -8.31
C LYS A 49 6.87 -0.04 -7.24
N GLU A 50 5.95 0.84 -7.62
CA GLU A 50 5.20 1.67 -6.69
C GLU A 50 3.77 1.20 -6.57
N TYR A 51 3.26 1.16 -5.34
CA TYR A 51 1.88 0.79 -5.03
C TYR A 51 1.25 1.83 -4.12
N SER A 52 -0.05 2.06 -4.30
CA SER A 52 -0.85 2.82 -3.35
C SER A 52 -2.29 2.35 -3.27
N GLY A 53 -2.93 2.60 -2.12
CA GLY A 53 -4.35 2.38 -1.95
C GLY A 53 -4.79 2.47 -0.48
N PRO A 54 -6.10 2.27 -0.25
CA PRO A 54 -6.69 2.42 1.06
C PRO A 54 -6.18 1.37 2.05
N LEU A 55 -6.06 1.83 3.28
CA LEU A 55 -5.48 1.14 4.44
C LEU A 55 -6.46 1.23 5.61
N THR A 56 -6.62 0.12 6.32
CA THR A 56 -7.28 0.07 7.63
C THR A 56 -6.32 -0.49 8.67
N MET A 57 -6.25 0.18 9.82
CA MET A 57 -5.58 -0.29 11.02
C MET A 57 -6.61 -0.52 12.13
N LYS A 58 -6.62 -1.71 12.71
CA LYS A 58 -7.56 -2.14 13.75
C LYS A 58 -6.81 -2.53 15.00
N HIS A 59 -7.16 -1.95 16.14
CA HIS A 59 -6.56 -2.33 17.43
C HIS A 59 -7.18 -3.66 17.88
N ILE A 60 -6.43 -4.75 17.76
CA ILE A 60 -6.89 -6.10 18.12
C ILE A 60 -6.50 -6.51 19.55
N GLY A 61 -5.70 -5.71 20.25
CA GLY A 61 -5.29 -5.98 21.64
C GLY A 61 -6.18 -5.38 22.75
N VAL A 62 -7.21 -4.60 22.40
CA VAL A 62 -8.07 -3.88 23.37
C VAL A 62 -9.52 -3.99 22.90
N CYS A 63 -10.40 -4.43 23.80
CA CYS A 63 -11.84 -4.47 23.57
C CYS A 63 -12.51 -3.38 24.41
N THR A 64 -13.12 -2.40 23.75
CA THR A 64 -14.00 -1.43 24.41
C THR A 64 -15.47 -1.82 24.20
N GLN A 65 -16.41 -1.14 24.87
CA GLN A 65 -17.86 -1.35 24.63
C GLN A 65 -18.24 -1.00 23.18
N ASP A 66 -17.55 -0.04 22.57
CA ASP A 66 -17.78 0.42 21.19
C ASP A 66 -17.04 -0.47 20.16
N GLY A 67 -16.35 -1.51 20.63
CA GLY A 67 -15.52 -2.39 19.79
C GLY A 67 -14.05 -1.97 19.74
N PRO A 68 -13.27 -2.61 18.84
CA PRO A 68 -11.87 -2.26 18.63
C PRO A 68 -11.74 -0.91 17.93
N GLU A 69 -10.72 -0.13 18.32
CA GLU A 69 -10.41 1.14 17.63
C GLU A 69 -9.99 0.86 16.18
N GLU A 70 -10.57 1.59 15.22
CA GLU A 70 -10.22 1.50 13.81
C GLU A 70 -9.77 2.85 13.26
N LYS A 71 -8.70 2.84 12.46
CA LYS A 71 -8.17 3.99 11.73
C LYS A 71 -8.11 3.65 10.25
N THR A 72 -8.70 4.49 9.41
CA THR A 72 -8.62 4.36 7.96
C THR A 72 -7.70 5.44 7.39
N GLY A 73 -7.03 5.12 6.28
CA GLY A 73 -6.06 6.00 5.66
C GLY A 73 -5.58 5.46 4.33
N GLU A 74 -4.40 5.92 3.91
CA GLU A 74 -3.77 5.49 2.67
C GLU A 74 -2.40 4.87 2.96
N MET A 75 -2.07 3.83 2.21
CA MET A 75 -0.73 3.25 2.16
C MET A 75 -0.12 3.58 0.81
N ARG A 76 1.14 4.01 0.81
CA ARG A 76 1.98 4.05 -0.39
C ARG A 76 3.29 3.34 -0.09
N PHE A 77 3.75 2.46 -0.97
CA PHE A 77 5.05 1.83 -0.81
C PHE A 77 5.78 1.60 -2.13
N GLN A 78 7.09 1.44 -1.99
CA GLN A 78 7.99 1.05 -3.05
C GLN A 78 8.64 -0.28 -2.69
N VAL A 79 8.68 -1.20 -3.66
CA VAL A 79 9.39 -2.47 -3.54
C VAL A 79 10.36 -2.62 -4.71
N SER A 80 11.61 -2.95 -4.38
CA SER A 80 12.66 -3.24 -5.34
C SER A 80 12.98 -4.72 -5.28
N ALA A 81 12.91 -5.40 -6.43
CA ALA A 81 13.21 -6.83 -6.54
C ALA A 81 14.68 -7.15 -6.18
N SER A 82 15.60 -6.19 -6.32
CA SER A 82 17.03 -6.38 -6.07
C SER A 82 17.48 -6.08 -4.64
N SER A 83 16.75 -5.26 -3.88
CA SER A 83 17.17 -4.83 -2.54
C SER A 83 16.50 -5.59 -1.40
N SER A 84 15.48 -6.41 -1.69
CA SER A 84 14.64 -7.06 -0.68
C SER A 84 14.08 -6.06 0.35
N GLN A 85 14.02 -4.77 0.02
CA GLN A 85 13.60 -3.71 0.91
C GLN A 85 12.24 -3.18 0.46
N LEU A 86 11.38 -2.89 1.44
CA LEU A 86 10.12 -2.21 1.26
C LEU A 86 10.13 -0.94 2.11
N ASN A 87 9.95 0.19 1.45
CA ASN A 87 9.76 1.47 2.11
C ASN A 87 8.31 1.90 1.90
N ALA A 88 7.63 2.25 2.98
CA ALA A 88 6.23 2.65 2.95
C ALA A 88 6.00 3.96 3.71
N THR A 89 4.95 4.65 3.30
CA THR A 89 4.34 5.78 4.01
C THR A 89 2.88 5.43 4.28
N PHE A 90 2.43 5.67 5.50
CA PHE A 90 1.04 5.49 5.93
C PHE A 90 0.47 6.85 6.31
N SER A 91 -0.60 7.25 5.64
CA SER A 91 -1.28 8.52 5.89
C SER A 91 -2.58 8.22 6.63
N LEU A 92 -2.57 8.39 7.95
CA LEU A 92 -3.71 8.22 8.84
C LEU A 92 -4.25 9.60 9.27
N PRO A 93 -5.43 9.71 9.90
CA PRO A 93 -5.99 10.99 10.28
C PRO A 93 -5.04 11.80 11.19
N GLY A 94 -4.53 12.91 10.66
CA GLY A 94 -3.63 13.83 11.36
C GLY A 94 -2.19 13.32 11.56
N VAL A 95 -1.79 12.19 10.98
CA VAL A 95 -0.43 11.65 11.16
C VAL A 95 0.07 10.93 9.90
N GLU A 96 1.30 11.22 9.52
CA GLU A 96 2.03 10.48 8.49
C GLU A 96 3.13 9.65 9.13
N CYS A 97 3.10 8.34 8.91
CA CYS A 97 4.08 7.41 9.45
C CYS A 97 4.94 6.85 8.32
N THR A 98 6.23 6.67 8.58
CA THR A 98 7.17 6.02 7.64
C THR A 98 7.51 4.62 8.11
N TYR A 99 7.82 3.74 7.17
CA TYR A 99 8.24 2.38 7.44
C TYR A 99 9.36 1.97 6.49
N SER A 100 10.32 1.21 7.03
CA SER A 100 11.34 0.52 6.25
C SER A 100 11.47 -0.89 6.78
N GLY A 101 11.26 -1.88 5.92
CA GLY A 101 11.37 -3.29 6.25
C GLY A 101 12.20 -4.07 5.23
N ARG A 102 12.80 -5.16 5.69
CA ARG A 102 13.52 -6.11 4.83
C ARG A 102 12.73 -7.41 4.74
N LEU A 103 12.74 -8.00 3.55
CA LEU A 103 12.10 -9.27 3.27
C LEU A 103 12.91 -10.42 3.88
N SER A 104 12.26 -11.17 4.76
CA SER A 104 12.61 -12.55 5.10
C SER A 104 11.46 -13.46 4.67
N ASP A 105 10.68 -13.99 5.61
CA ASP A 105 9.38 -14.62 5.35
C ASP A 105 8.25 -13.58 5.19
N SER A 106 8.50 -12.37 5.69
CA SER A 106 7.65 -11.19 5.62
C SER A 106 8.55 -9.95 5.61
N TYR A 107 8.03 -8.80 5.20
CA TYR A 107 8.76 -7.55 5.40
C TYR A 107 8.72 -7.21 6.88
N THR A 108 9.86 -7.31 7.56
CA THR A 108 9.98 -6.97 8.98
C THR A 108 10.79 -5.69 9.12
N GLY A 109 10.28 -4.75 9.92
CA GLY A 109 10.88 -3.44 10.08
C GLY A 109 10.26 -2.65 11.22
N THR A 110 10.44 -1.33 11.13
CA THR A 110 9.95 -0.40 12.14
C THR A 110 9.13 0.70 11.49
N MET A 111 7.95 0.95 12.05
CA MET A 111 7.10 2.09 11.73
C MET A 111 7.42 3.26 12.66
N LYS A 112 7.59 4.45 12.10
CA LYS A 112 7.90 5.69 12.80
C LYS A 112 6.82 6.72 12.49
N CYS A 113 6.18 7.24 13.52
CA CYS A 113 5.22 8.34 13.39
C CYS A 113 5.75 9.55 14.17
N PRO A 114 5.45 10.80 13.76
CA PRO A 114 5.73 12.00 14.53
C PRO A 114 5.23 11.89 15.97
N ASP A 115 6.04 12.37 16.91
CA ASP A 115 5.73 12.45 18.35
C ASP A 115 5.35 11.11 19.00
N ARG A 116 5.71 9.98 18.38
CA ARG A 116 5.47 8.63 18.91
C ARG A 116 6.74 7.80 18.89
N GLN A 117 6.80 6.82 19.79
CA GLN A 117 7.85 5.81 19.77
C GLN A 117 7.76 4.98 18.49
N ALA A 118 8.91 4.66 17.91
CA ALA A 118 9.00 3.75 16.78
C ALA A 118 8.60 2.33 17.22
N VAL A 119 7.71 1.69 16.48
CA VAL A 119 7.14 0.37 16.83
C VAL A 119 7.47 -0.66 15.74
N PRO A 120 7.62 -1.95 16.11
CA PRO A 120 7.81 -2.99 15.11
C PRO A 120 6.58 -3.12 14.20
N LEU A 121 6.82 -3.47 12.93
CA LEU A 121 5.78 -3.75 11.95
C LEU A 121 6.24 -4.88 11.03
N LYS A 122 5.37 -5.88 10.87
CA LYS A 122 5.50 -6.96 9.89
C LYS A 122 4.43 -6.80 8.81
N LEU A 123 4.81 -6.95 7.54
CA LEU A 123 3.91 -6.88 6.39
C LEU A 123 4.06 -8.11 5.50
N TRP A 124 2.93 -8.62 5.02
CA TRP A 124 2.82 -9.66 4.00
C TRP A 124 2.12 -9.07 2.79
N LEU A 125 2.74 -9.24 1.62
CA LEU A 125 2.14 -8.93 0.32
C LEU A 125 1.56 -10.24 -0.26
N ARG A 126 0.31 -10.21 -0.71
CA ARG A 126 -0.39 -11.35 -1.32
C ARG A 126 -0.92 -10.97 -2.69
#